data_AF-A0AAU1FXB1-F1
#
_entry.id   AF-A0AAU1FXB1-F1
#
_cell.length_a   1.000
_cell.length_b   1.000
_cell.length_c   1.000
_cell.angle_alpha   90.00
_cell.angle_beta   90.00
_cell.angle_gamma   90.00
#
_symmetry.space_group_name_H-M   'P 1'
#
loop_
_entity.id
_entity.type
_entity.pdbx_description
1 polymer ?
#
loop_
_entity_poly.entity_id
_entity_poly.type
_entity_poly.pdbx_seq_one_letter_code
_entity_poly.pdbx_strand_id
1 'polypeptide(L)'
;MATPADQATFVVGQPIKLVWDNAGEVSGVDIAFNDNGWKYSAWKTRNSCVFTPTAAGQYRWSVFVKRTHAETGSAGSEERILLVRPKDGAAGSYSQGAPPPPSPISPSDQTEVKAGRPVTLTWKAAGKYSQVAVWWPDEKWRYMDWRSTASYAFTPSSPGVYVWQVFTANKSDCEIDCSSGGSVQRYLMVR
;
A
#
# COMPACT_ATOMS: atom_id res chain seq x y z
N MET A 1 4.10 3.19 -14.70
CA MET A 1 5.11 3.13 -13.65
C MET A 1 5.02 4.42 -12.85
N ALA A 2 5.04 4.36 -11.52
CA ALA A 2 5.03 5.56 -10.70
C ALA A 2 6.46 6.07 -10.42
N THR A 3 6.61 7.36 -10.14
CA THR A 3 7.85 8.02 -9.71
C THR A 3 7.51 9.00 -8.59
N PRO A 4 8.38 9.18 -7.58
CA PRO A 4 9.70 8.58 -7.41
C PRO A 4 9.70 7.06 -7.20
N ALA A 5 10.88 6.44 -7.38
CA ALA A 5 11.08 5.03 -7.03
C ALA A 5 10.88 4.80 -5.53
N ASP A 6 10.60 3.55 -5.15
CA ASP A 6 10.50 3.17 -3.75
C ASP A 6 11.81 3.50 -3.00
N GLN A 7 11.67 3.98 -1.76
CA GLN A 7 12.73 4.44 -0.87
C GLN A 7 13.59 5.60 -1.42
N ALA A 8 13.11 6.33 -2.43
CA ALA A 8 13.77 7.54 -2.90
C ALA A 8 13.91 8.57 -1.76
N THR A 9 15.07 9.25 -1.72
CA THR A 9 15.43 10.15 -0.63
C THR A 9 15.31 11.62 -1.02
N PHE A 10 14.74 12.43 -0.12
CA PHE A 10 14.52 13.86 -0.28
C PHE A 10 14.87 14.62 1.01
N VAL A 11 14.84 15.95 0.94
CA VAL A 11 15.06 16.84 2.10
C VAL A 11 13.76 17.55 2.49
N VAL A 12 13.55 17.79 3.78
CA VAL A 12 12.42 18.59 4.29
C VAL A 12 12.32 19.92 3.54
N GLY A 13 11.11 20.27 3.11
CA GLY A 13 10.84 21.50 2.37
C GLY A 13 11.15 21.43 0.87
N GLN A 14 11.78 20.37 0.37
CA GLN A 14 11.99 20.15 -1.06
C GLN A 14 10.67 19.72 -1.72
N PRO A 15 10.18 20.41 -2.76
CA PRO A 15 9.04 19.94 -3.53
C PRO A 15 9.36 18.61 -4.24
N ILE A 16 8.51 17.62 -4.02
CA ILE A 16 8.59 16.28 -4.62
C ILE A 16 7.48 16.16 -5.65
N LYS A 17 7.85 15.93 -6.91
CA LYS A 17 6.88 15.65 -7.97
C LYS A 17 6.59 14.15 -8.01
N LEU A 18 5.34 13.79 -7.75
CA LEU A 18 4.82 12.44 -7.92
C LEU A 18 4.21 12.34 -9.32
N VAL A 19 4.56 11.30 -10.07
CA VAL A 19 4.04 11.03 -11.43
C VAL A 19 3.72 9.55 -11.54
N TRP A 20 2.64 9.19 -12.24
CA TRP A 20 2.24 7.80 -12.46
C TRP A 20 1.65 7.60 -13.85
N ASP A 21 1.46 6.35 -14.23
CA ASP A 21 0.67 6.03 -15.42
C ASP A 21 -0.79 6.01 -15.02
N ASN A 22 -1.64 6.73 -15.75
CA ASN A 22 -3.06 6.70 -15.50
C ASN A 22 -3.68 5.51 -16.26
N ALA A 23 -4.00 4.44 -15.53
CA ALA A 23 -4.68 3.27 -16.08
C ALA A 23 -6.22 3.42 -16.09
N GLY A 24 -6.74 4.51 -15.51
CA GLY A 24 -8.17 4.88 -15.52
C GLY A 24 -8.39 6.29 -16.08
N GLU A 25 -9.63 6.79 -16.06
CA GLU A 25 -9.93 8.18 -16.45
C GLU A 25 -9.49 9.19 -15.39
N VAL A 26 -9.62 8.80 -14.11
CA VAL A 26 -9.28 9.65 -12.97
C VAL A 26 -8.41 8.90 -11.98
N SER A 27 -7.57 9.65 -11.28
CA SER A 27 -6.67 9.15 -10.27
C SER A 27 -6.59 10.08 -9.06
N GLY A 28 -6.26 9.49 -7.92
CA GLY A 28 -5.96 10.18 -6.66
C GLY A 28 -4.68 9.61 -6.07
N VAL A 29 -4.01 10.42 -5.25
CA VAL A 29 -2.86 10.01 -4.45
C VAL A 29 -3.24 10.08 -2.99
N ASP A 30 -2.87 9.02 -2.28
CA ASP A 30 -2.90 8.97 -0.83
C ASP A 30 -1.47 9.08 -0.33
N ILE A 31 -1.25 9.93 0.68
CA ILE A 31 0.06 10.08 1.31
C ILE A 31 -0.09 10.23 2.83
N ALA A 32 0.73 9.50 3.58
CA ALA A 32 0.77 9.55 5.04
C ALA A 32 2.21 9.71 5.53
N PHE A 33 2.38 10.39 6.67
CA PHE A 33 3.65 10.50 7.37
C PHE A 33 3.71 9.46 8.49
N ASN A 34 4.67 8.53 8.44
CA ASN A 34 4.77 7.39 9.36
C ASN A 34 3.39 6.71 9.56
N ASP A 35 2.64 6.46 8.47
CA ASP A 35 1.25 5.97 8.42
C ASP A 35 0.22 6.69 9.32
N ASN A 36 0.56 7.86 9.85
CA ASN A 36 -0.34 8.67 10.62
C ASN A 36 -1.14 9.60 9.71
N GLY A 37 -2.47 9.42 9.73
CA GLY A 37 -3.43 10.34 9.13
C GLY A 37 -3.26 10.47 7.61
N TRP A 38 -3.67 9.43 6.88
CA TRP A 38 -3.71 9.43 5.42
C TRP A 38 -4.41 10.68 4.87
N LYS A 39 -3.70 11.39 3.99
CA LYS A 39 -4.24 12.54 3.26
C LYS A 39 -4.53 12.11 1.83
N TYR A 40 -5.80 12.23 1.49
CA TYR A 40 -6.33 11.92 0.17
C TYR A 40 -6.30 13.18 -0.68
N SER A 41 -5.69 13.09 -1.86
CA SER A 41 -5.87 14.14 -2.86
C SER A 41 -7.27 14.05 -3.47
N ALA A 42 -7.80 15.17 -3.97
CA ALA A 42 -8.99 15.13 -4.83
C ALA A 42 -8.73 14.29 -6.09
N TRP A 43 -9.76 13.58 -6.56
CA TRP A 43 -9.73 12.84 -7.83
C TRP A 43 -9.51 13.78 -9.01
N LYS A 44 -8.54 13.47 -9.87
CA LYS A 44 -8.13 14.31 -11.00
C LYS A 44 -7.87 13.46 -12.25
N THR A 45 -8.02 14.07 -13.42
CA THR A 45 -7.63 13.48 -14.71
C THR A 45 -6.12 13.56 -14.98
N ARG A 46 -5.38 14.29 -14.13
CA ARG A 46 -3.92 14.42 -14.23
C ARG A 46 -3.24 13.26 -13.51
N ASN A 47 -2.12 12.84 -14.07
CA ASN A 47 -1.30 11.74 -13.56
C ASN A 47 -0.07 12.21 -12.77
N SER A 48 -0.15 13.42 -12.21
CA SER A 48 0.93 13.97 -11.39
C SER A 48 0.42 14.96 -10.34
N CYS A 49 1.18 15.06 -9.25
CA CYS A 49 1.01 16.09 -8.24
C CYS A 49 2.36 16.51 -7.64
N VAL A 50 2.37 17.62 -6.91
CA VAL A 50 3.55 18.07 -6.15
C VAL A 50 3.19 18.04 -4.67
N PHE A 51 4.06 17.41 -3.90
CA PHE A 51 3.98 17.29 -2.46
C PHE A 51 5.24 17.87 -1.84
N THR A 52 5.11 18.67 -0.78
CA THR A 52 6.25 19.24 -0.05
C THR A 52 6.22 18.75 1.39
N PRO A 53 7.12 17.85 1.81
CA PRO A 53 7.16 17.34 3.18
C PRO A 53 7.62 18.43 4.15
N THR A 54 6.93 18.55 5.27
CA THR A 54 7.23 19.53 6.33
C THR A 54 7.97 18.92 7.52
N ALA A 55 8.07 17.60 7.58
CA ALA A 55 8.76 16.86 8.63
C ALA A 55 9.69 15.80 8.03
N ALA A 56 10.80 15.52 8.71
CA ALA A 56 11.68 14.42 8.36
C ALA A 56 11.09 13.10 8.85
N GLY A 57 11.29 12.03 8.09
CA GLY A 57 10.77 10.69 8.39
C GLY A 57 10.36 9.94 7.13
N GLN A 58 9.55 8.90 7.32
CA GLN A 58 9.06 8.07 6.23
C GLN A 58 7.69 8.53 5.79
N TYR A 59 7.48 8.62 4.48
CA TYR A 59 6.17 8.89 3.92
C TYR A 59 5.75 7.71 3.07
N ARG A 60 4.55 7.18 3.32
CA ARG A 60 3.94 6.18 2.45
C ARG A 60 3.02 6.87 1.48
N TRP A 61 3.05 6.42 0.23
CA TRP A 61 2.13 6.92 -0.78
C TRP A 61 1.72 5.83 -1.75
N SER A 62 0.50 5.96 -2.26
CA SER A 62 -0.06 5.09 -3.29
C SER A 62 -0.94 5.90 -4.22
N VAL A 63 -1.19 5.32 -5.39
CA VAL A 63 -2.08 5.89 -6.40
C VAL A 63 -3.32 5.03 -6.48
N PHE A 64 -4.48 5.66 -6.45
CA PHE A 64 -5.74 5.02 -6.73
C PHE A 64 -6.26 5.50 -8.09
N VAL A 65 -6.84 4.59 -8.86
CA VAL A 65 -7.48 4.91 -10.16
C VAL A 65 -8.93 4.46 -10.16
N LYS A 66 -9.78 5.19 -10.88
CA LYS A 66 -11.14 4.79 -11.21
C LYS A 66 -11.32 4.75 -12.72
N ARG A 67 -12.20 3.87 -13.21
CA ARG A 67 -12.53 3.88 -14.64
C ARG A 67 -13.27 5.15 -14.99
N THR A 68 -14.16 5.63 -14.13
CA THR A 68 -14.87 6.90 -14.31
C THR A 68 -14.97 7.67 -12.99
N HIS A 69 -15.24 8.98 -13.07
CA HIS A 69 -15.41 9.82 -11.89
C HIS A 69 -16.62 9.41 -11.01
N ALA A 70 -17.65 8.79 -11.60
CA ALA A 70 -18.88 8.40 -10.90
C ALA A 70 -18.79 7.02 -10.20
N GLU A 71 -17.71 6.26 -10.43
CA GLU A 71 -17.56 4.91 -9.88
C GLU A 71 -17.29 4.94 -8.35
N THR A 72 -17.91 4.02 -7.62
CA THR A 72 -17.79 3.90 -6.15
C THR A 72 -16.57 3.09 -5.72
N GLY A 73 -15.95 2.34 -6.63
CA GLY A 73 -14.69 1.60 -6.39
C GLY A 73 -13.47 2.32 -6.99
N SER A 74 -12.29 1.89 -6.56
CA SER A 74 -10.99 2.32 -7.12
C SER A 74 -9.98 1.20 -7.00
N ALA A 75 -9.06 1.09 -7.95
CA ALA A 75 -7.91 0.18 -7.88
C ALA A 75 -6.69 0.89 -7.28
N GLY A 76 -6.12 0.33 -6.21
CA GLY A 76 -4.92 0.84 -5.55
C GLY A 76 -3.62 0.27 -6.10
N SER A 77 -2.61 1.11 -6.29
CA SER A 77 -1.26 0.70 -6.65
C SER A 77 -0.55 0.01 -5.48
N GLU A 78 0.61 -0.59 -5.76
CA GLU A 78 1.61 -0.83 -4.71
C GLU A 78 1.92 0.48 -3.97
N GLU A 79 1.98 0.42 -2.65
CA GLU A 79 2.40 1.54 -1.81
C GLU A 79 3.92 1.66 -1.80
N ARG A 80 4.41 2.89 -1.76
CA ARG A 80 5.83 3.21 -1.81
C ARG A 80 6.25 4.08 -0.65
N ILE A 81 7.50 3.95 -0.26
CA ILE A 81 8.13 4.74 0.80
C ILE A 81 8.95 5.86 0.17
N LEU A 82 8.85 7.07 0.72
CA LEU A 82 9.78 8.16 0.50
C LEU A 82 10.53 8.42 1.81
N LEU A 83 11.84 8.59 1.72
CA LEU A 83 12.70 8.89 2.88
C LEU A 83 13.01 10.38 2.90
N VAL A 84 12.49 11.12 3.88
CA VAL A 84 12.72 12.57 3.99
C VAL A 84 13.68 12.87 5.12
N ARG A 85 14.80 13.53 4.79
CA ARG A 85 15.86 13.90 5.73
C ARG A 85 15.72 15.34 6.23
N PRO A 86 16.19 15.65 7.46
CA PRO A 86 16.29 17.02 7.95
C PRO A 86 17.13 17.92 7.04
N LYS A 87 16.84 19.23 7.05
CA LYS A 87 17.51 20.24 6.19
C LYS A 87 18.97 20.49 6.59
N ASP A 88 19.28 20.29 7.87
CA ASP A 88 20.59 20.49 8.49
C ASP A 88 21.52 19.27 8.34
N GLY A 89 21.13 18.26 7.57
CA GLY A 89 22.01 17.15 7.20
C GLY A 89 22.24 16.13 8.31
N ALA A 90 21.51 16.20 9.43
CA ALA A 90 21.50 15.13 10.42
C ALA A 90 21.06 13.83 9.74
N ALA A 91 21.90 12.79 9.84
CA ALA A 91 21.59 11.46 9.36
C ALA A 91 20.44 10.88 10.19
N GLY A 92 19.20 11.18 9.79
CA GLY A 92 18.05 10.49 10.35
C GLY A 92 18.12 9.01 9.99
N SER A 93 17.98 8.14 11.00
CA SER A 93 17.97 6.68 10.85
C SER A 93 16.62 6.17 10.29
N TYR A 94 16.07 6.85 9.30
CA TYR A 94 14.80 6.46 8.69
C TYR A 94 15.09 5.27 7.78
N SER A 95 14.48 4.13 8.11
CA SER A 95 15.05 2.82 7.79
C SER A 95 15.27 2.63 6.28
N GLN A 96 16.54 2.50 5.90
CA GLN A 96 16.92 1.75 4.69
C GLN A 96 16.81 0.22 4.93
N GLY A 97 16.19 -0.19 6.03
CA GLY A 97 16.04 -1.58 6.46
C GLY A 97 14.67 -2.19 6.15
N ALA A 98 13.71 -1.38 5.65
CA ALA A 98 12.45 -1.90 5.13
C ALA A 98 12.74 -2.72 3.87
N PRO A 99 12.28 -3.99 3.79
CA PRO A 99 12.40 -4.75 2.56
C PRO A 99 11.54 -4.13 1.44
N PRO A 100 11.81 -4.47 0.17
CA PRO A 100 10.91 -4.14 -0.93
C PRO A 100 9.48 -4.66 -0.69
N PRO A 101 8.45 -4.00 -1.25
CA PRO A 101 7.08 -4.50 -1.20
C PRO A 101 6.96 -5.94 -1.72
N PRO A 102 6.11 -6.77 -1.10
CA PRO A 102 5.91 -8.14 -1.55
C PRO A 102 5.04 -8.19 -2.82
N SER A 103 5.12 -9.29 -3.57
CA SER A 103 4.33 -9.50 -4.79
C SER A 103 3.23 -10.55 -4.59
N PRO A 104 1.94 -10.19 -4.68
CA PRO A 104 0.83 -11.14 -4.59
C PRO A 104 0.86 -12.18 -5.72
N ILE A 105 0.64 -13.46 -5.38
CA ILE A 105 0.65 -14.59 -6.33
C ILE A 105 -0.77 -15.14 -6.52
N SER A 106 -1.45 -15.52 -5.44
CA SER A 106 -2.77 -16.16 -5.49
C SER A 106 -3.65 -15.67 -4.33
N PRO A 107 -4.98 -15.59 -4.51
CA PRO A 107 -5.70 -15.69 -5.77
C PRO A 107 -5.32 -14.56 -6.74
N SER A 108 -5.56 -14.80 -8.04
CA SER A 108 -5.49 -13.74 -9.04
C SER A 108 -6.48 -12.62 -8.72
N ASP A 109 -6.24 -11.43 -9.25
CA ASP A 109 -7.15 -10.31 -9.06
C ASP A 109 -8.57 -10.63 -9.54
N GLN A 110 -9.57 -10.20 -8.77
CA GLN A 110 -11.00 -10.42 -9.00
C GLN A 110 -11.41 -11.89 -9.09
N THR A 111 -10.64 -12.81 -8.49
CA THR A 111 -11.04 -14.21 -8.38
C THR A 111 -12.38 -14.32 -7.65
N GLU A 112 -13.28 -15.15 -8.17
CA GLU A 112 -14.55 -15.46 -7.53
C GLU A 112 -14.43 -16.66 -6.59
N VAL A 113 -14.96 -16.51 -5.37
CA VAL A 113 -14.97 -17.56 -4.35
C VAL A 113 -16.32 -17.60 -3.65
N LYS A 114 -16.61 -18.71 -2.97
CA LYS A 114 -17.85 -18.89 -2.21
C LYS A 114 -17.70 -18.44 -0.77
N ALA A 115 -18.69 -17.73 -0.23
CA ALA A 115 -18.80 -17.46 1.19
C ALA A 115 -18.80 -18.76 2.00
N GLY A 116 -18.17 -18.75 3.17
CA GLY A 116 -18.02 -19.91 4.05
C GLY A 116 -17.00 -20.95 3.57
N ARG A 117 -16.26 -20.71 2.49
CA ARG A 117 -15.16 -21.59 2.04
C ARG A 117 -13.80 -20.95 2.31
N PRO A 118 -12.82 -21.70 2.83
CA PRO A 118 -11.47 -21.18 3.03
C PRO A 118 -10.84 -20.73 1.71
N VAL A 119 -10.14 -19.59 1.76
CA VAL A 119 -9.33 -19.03 0.69
C VAL A 119 -7.92 -18.85 1.21
N THR A 120 -6.93 -19.29 0.43
CA THR A 120 -5.52 -19.15 0.76
C THR A 120 -4.88 -18.08 -0.10
N LEU A 121 -4.46 -17.00 0.54
CA LEU A 121 -3.65 -15.94 -0.04
C LEU A 121 -2.18 -16.37 -0.03
N THR A 122 -1.46 -16.14 -1.13
CA THR A 122 -0.03 -16.42 -1.27
C THR A 122 0.69 -15.28 -1.98
N TRP A 123 1.96 -15.08 -1.65
CA TRP A 123 2.78 -13.99 -2.17
C TRP A 123 4.27 -14.38 -2.20
N LYS A 124 5.07 -13.58 -2.88
CA LYS A 124 6.52 -13.58 -2.78
C LYS A 124 6.93 -12.47 -1.82
N ALA A 125 7.55 -12.82 -0.70
CA ALA A 125 8.04 -11.86 0.29
C ALA A 125 9.54 -11.58 0.09
N ALA A 126 9.93 -10.31 0.25
CA ALA A 126 11.34 -9.91 0.30
C ALA A 126 11.88 -9.87 1.74
N GLY A 127 11.03 -9.63 2.73
CA GLY A 127 11.37 -9.71 4.15
C GLY A 127 11.13 -11.10 4.75
N LYS A 128 11.58 -11.27 5.99
CA LYS A 128 11.47 -12.52 6.77
C LYS A 128 10.07 -12.78 7.32
N TYR A 129 9.29 -11.72 7.52
CA TYR A 129 7.93 -11.76 8.04
C TYR A 129 6.97 -11.04 7.10
N SER A 130 5.70 -11.40 7.16
CA SER A 130 4.64 -10.78 6.40
C SER A 130 3.41 -10.55 7.26
N GLN A 131 2.67 -9.49 6.95
CA GLN A 131 1.37 -9.17 7.52
C GLN A 131 0.40 -8.96 6.36
N VAL A 132 -0.79 -9.53 6.48
CA VAL A 132 -1.87 -9.34 5.51
C VAL A 132 -2.84 -8.33 6.08
N ALA A 133 -3.24 -7.35 5.27
CA ALA A 133 -4.38 -6.49 5.55
C ALA A 133 -5.52 -6.85 4.60
N VAL A 134 -6.74 -6.99 5.14
CA VAL A 134 -7.94 -7.28 4.36
C VAL A 134 -9.01 -6.24 4.68
N TRP A 135 -9.46 -5.52 3.67
CA TRP A 135 -10.66 -4.70 3.69
C TRP A 135 -11.87 -5.58 3.41
N TRP A 136 -12.85 -5.52 4.30
CA TRP A 136 -14.05 -6.34 4.20
C TRP A 136 -15.24 -5.51 3.69
N PRO A 137 -16.34 -6.17 3.29
CA PRO A 137 -17.58 -5.48 2.88
C PRO A 137 -18.20 -4.55 3.94
N ASP A 138 -17.77 -4.65 5.21
CA ASP A 138 -18.18 -3.75 6.30
C ASP A 138 -17.35 -2.47 6.40
N GLU A 139 -16.56 -2.18 5.37
CA GLU A 139 -15.76 -0.97 5.23
C GLU A 139 -14.67 -0.81 6.31
N LYS A 140 -14.09 -1.93 6.76
CA LYS A 140 -13.02 -1.94 7.76
C LYS A 140 -11.84 -2.78 7.31
N TRP A 141 -10.65 -2.19 7.43
CA TRP A 141 -9.39 -2.92 7.36
C TRP A 141 -9.23 -3.80 8.59
N ARG A 142 -8.78 -5.03 8.36
CA ARG A 142 -8.34 -5.95 9.40
C ARG A 142 -6.91 -6.37 9.09
N TYR A 143 -6.03 -6.19 10.07
CA TYR A 143 -4.62 -6.55 9.98
C TYR A 143 -4.40 -7.86 10.72
N MET A 144 -3.70 -8.79 10.05
CA MET A 144 -3.38 -10.08 10.63
C MET A 144 -2.04 -10.01 11.37
N ASP A 145 -1.79 -10.96 12.26
CA ASP A 145 -0.50 -11.04 12.95
C ASP A 145 0.65 -11.26 11.97
N TRP A 146 1.80 -10.65 12.28
CA TRP A 146 3.04 -10.90 11.58
C TRP A 146 3.41 -12.38 11.65
N ARG A 147 3.84 -12.93 10.51
CA ARG A 147 4.15 -14.35 10.38
C ARG A 147 5.29 -14.60 9.42
N SER A 148 6.07 -15.65 9.66
CA SER A 148 7.23 -16.03 8.83
C SER A 148 6.85 -16.76 7.54
N THR A 149 5.56 -17.04 7.34
CA THR A 149 5.04 -17.76 6.17
C THR A 149 4.52 -16.79 5.12
N ALA A 150 4.83 -17.06 3.85
CA ALA A 150 4.30 -16.31 2.71
C ALA A 150 2.90 -16.79 2.25
N SER A 151 2.05 -17.15 3.22
CA SER A 151 0.66 -17.52 2.98
C SER A 151 -0.24 -17.16 4.16
N TYR A 152 -1.53 -16.97 3.88
CA TYR A 152 -2.56 -16.75 4.88
C TYR A 152 -3.89 -17.33 4.40
N ALA A 153 -4.49 -18.21 5.20
CA ALA A 153 -5.79 -18.79 4.92
C ALA A 153 -6.84 -18.12 5.80
N PHE A 154 -7.96 -17.72 5.21
CA PHE A 154 -9.12 -17.20 5.92
C PHE A 154 -10.42 -17.66 5.27
N THR A 155 -11.52 -17.55 6.01
CA THR A 155 -12.85 -17.93 5.51
C THR A 155 -13.74 -16.69 5.47
N PRO A 156 -14.02 -16.10 4.30
CA PRO A 156 -14.95 -14.98 4.19
C PRO A 156 -16.36 -15.46 4.51
N SER A 157 -17.03 -14.83 5.47
CA SER A 157 -18.37 -15.23 5.93
C SER A 157 -19.51 -14.54 5.19
N SER A 158 -19.25 -13.37 4.61
CA SER A 158 -20.25 -12.54 3.94
C SER A 158 -19.93 -12.35 2.45
N PRO A 159 -20.92 -12.41 1.56
CA PRO A 159 -20.76 -11.99 0.17
C PRO A 159 -20.32 -10.53 0.07
N GLY A 160 -19.62 -10.20 -1.01
CA GLY A 160 -19.16 -8.84 -1.29
C GLY A 160 -17.73 -8.80 -1.81
N VAL A 161 -17.23 -7.58 -1.96
CA VAL A 161 -15.87 -7.33 -2.45
C VAL A 161 -14.94 -7.21 -1.25
N TYR A 162 -13.91 -8.04 -1.22
CA TYR A 162 -12.82 -7.93 -0.27
C TYR A 162 -11.60 -7.39 -1.01
N VAL A 163 -10.84 -6.52 -0.36
CA VAL A 163 -9.55 -6.04 -0.88
C VAL A 163 -8.47 -6.57 0.03
N TRP A 164 -7.39 -7.10 -0.51
CA TRP A 164 -6.26 -7.52 0.30
C TRP A 164 -4.95 -6.98 -0.27
N GLN A 165 -4.03 -6.74 0.66
CA GLN A 165 -2.65 -6.37 0.38
C GLN A 165 -1.74 -6.97 1.45
N VAL A 166 -0.46 -7.08 1.12
CA VAL A 166 0.55 -7.70 1.98
C VAL A 166 1.68 -6.72 2.22
N PHE A 167 2.17 -6.72 3.46
CA PHE A 167 3.37 -6.01 3.88
C PHE A 167 4.44 -7.04 4.25
N THR A 168 5.71 -6.67 4.17
CA THR A 168 6.82 -7.52 4.62
C THR A 168 7.79 -6.74 5.50
N ALA A 169 8.42 -7.44 6.44
CA ALA A 169 9.39 -6.86 7.37
C ALA A 169 10.51 -7.85 7.68
N ASN A 170 11.63 -7.34 8.18
CA ASN A 170 12.76 -8.15 8.63
C ASN A 170 12.61 -8.65 10.08
N LYS A 171 11.64 -8.13 10.83
CA LYS A 171 11.31 -8.48 12.23
C LYS A 171 9.82 -8.74 12.39
N SER A 172 9.44 -9.56 13.37
CA SER A 172 8.04 -9.97 13.64
C SER A 172 7.24 -8.97 14.45
N ASP A 173 7.89 -8.09 15.18
CA ASP A 173 7.31 -7.02 16.00
C ASP A 173 7.34 -5.68 15.24
N CYS A 174 7.44 -5.75 13.92
CA CYS A 174 7.66 -4.56 13.13
C CYS A 174 6.40 -3.71 13.03
N GLU A 175 6.51 -2.44 13.40
CA GLU A 175 5.48 -1.44 13.17
C GLU A 175 5.69 -0.77 11.80
N ILE A 176 5.30 0.50 11.68
CA ILE A 176 5.26 1.23 10.42
C ILE A 176 6.66 1.51 9.86
N ASP A 177 7.62 1.85 10.73
CA ASP A 177 8.91 2.41 10.30
C ASP A 177 9.93 1.36 9.81
N CYS A 178 9.62 0.07 9.93
CA CYS A 178 10.50 -1.02 9.53
C CYS A 178 9.88 -2.00 8.53
N SER A 179 8.62 -1.76 8.13
CA SER A 179 7.90 -2.60 7.17
C SER A 179 7.95 -1.97 5.79
N SER A 180 7.84 -2.82 4.77
CA SER A 180 7.70 -2.38 3.38
C SER A 180 6.44 -1.53 3.21
N GLY A 181 6.33 -0.83 2.07
CA GLY A 181 5.01 -0.46 1.57
C GLY A 181 4.13 -1.69 1.34
N GLY A 182 2.81 -1.50 1.34
CA GLY A 182 1.86 -2.51 0.92
C GLY A 182 2.03 -2.92 -0.53
N SER A 183 1.82 -4.21 -0.82
CA SER A 183 1.73 -4.71 -2.19
C SER A 183 0.65 -4.00 -3.00
N VAL A 184 0.64 -4.20 -4.32
CA VAL A 184 -0.55 -3.89 -5.13
C VAL A 184 -1.81 -4.53 -4.52
N GLN A 185 -2.90 -3.77 -4.49
CA GLN A 185 -4.18 -4.27 -3.98
C GLN A 185 -4.77 -5.32 -4.91
N ARG A 186 -5.38 -6.34 -4.32
CA ARG A 186 -6.08 -7.41 -5.02
C ARG A 186 -7.52 -7.51 -4.53
N TYR A 187 -8.43 -7.68 -5.46
CA TYR A 187 -9.86 -7.85 -5.20
C TYR A 187 -10.20 -9.33 -5.16
N LEU A 188 -11.03 -9.71 -4.21
CA LEU A 188 -11.63 -11.04 -4.09
C LEU A 188 -13.14 -10.87 -4.11
N MET A 189 -13.80 -11.52 -5.08
CA MET A 189 -15.24 -11.43 -5.27
C MET A 189 -15.92 -12.61 -4.56
N VAL A 190 -16.51 -12.36 -3.39
CA VAL A 190 -17.15 -13.40 -2.59
C VAL A 190 -18.64 -13.45 -2.91
N ARG A 191 -19.14 -14.63 -3.28
CA ARG A 191 -20.54 -14.91 -3.61
C ARG A 191 -21.18 -15.88 -2.62
#